data_AF-A0A959H6N9-F1
#
_entry.id   AF-A0A959H6N9-F1
#
_cell.length_a   1.000
_cell.length_b   1.000
_cell.length_c   1.000
_cell.angle_alpha   90.00
_cell.angle_beta   90.00
_cell.angle_gamma   90.00
#
_symmetry.space_group_name_H-M   'P 1'
#
loop_
_entity.id
_entity.type
_entity.pdbx_description
1 polymer ?
#
loop_
_entity_poly.entity_id
_entity_poly.type
_entity_poly.pdbx_seq_one_letter_code
_entity_poly.pdbx_strand_id
1 'polypeptide(L)'
;QVAQRIGRPLTDSEVFGFSQINSEHCRHKIFNGTFVIDGQEQPESLFGLIKKTAKAHPNSIVSAYKDNVAFLKGPRVNQFAPRSADHPDYYEKKAFDSVVSLKA
;
A
#
# COMPACT_ATOMS: atom_id res chain seq x y z
N GLN A 1 24.87 -16.58 -5.79
CA GLN A 1 25.33 -15.36 -5.10
C GLN A 1 24.91 -15.28 -3.63
N VAL A 2 23.62 -15.44 -3.24
CA VAL A 2 23.23 -15.36 -1.81
C VAL A 2 23.82 -16.49 -0.97
N ALA A 3 23.66 -17.76 -1.38
CA ALA A 3 24.24 -18.93 -0.68
C ALA A 3 25.76 -18.81 -0.46
N GLN A 4 26.49 -18.32 -1.48
CA GLN A 4 27.93 -18.06 -1.40
C GLN A 4 28.27 -16.95 -0.38
N ARG A 5 27.47 -15.87 -0.33
CA ARG A 5 27.68 -14.76 0.62
C ARG A 5 27.42 -15.17 2.07
N ILE A 6 26.46 -16.05 2.32
CA ILE A 6 26.13 -16.53 3.68
C ILE A 6 26.92 -17.78 4.08
N GLY A 7 27.77 -18.31 3.19
CA GLY A 7 28.64 -19.46 3.46
C GLY A 7 27.90 -20.78 3.68
N ARG A 8 26.63 -20.90 3.27
CA ARG A 8 25.86 -22.14 3.41
C ARG A 8 24.81 -22.31 2.30
N PRO A 9 24.36 -23.56 2.03
CA PRO A 9 23.18 -23.80 1.21
C PRO A 9 21.94 -23.11 1.78
N LEU A 10 21.03 -22.71 0.89
CA LEU A 10 19.70 -22.22 1.28
C LEU A 10 18.81 -23.39 1.67
N THR A 11 17.95 -23.19 2.67
CA THR A 11 16.93 -24.18 3.00
C THR A 11 15.80 -24.14 1.97
N ASP A 12 15.02 -25.22 1.93
CA ASP A 12 13.79 -25.29 1.14
C ASP A 12 12.84 -24.10 1.41
N SER A 13 12.68 -23.74 2.68
CA SER A 13 11.82 -22.68 3.16
C SER A 13 12.31 -21.30 2.72
N GLU A 14 13.63 -21.09 2.68
CA GLU A 14 14.23 -19.85 2.18
C GLU A 14 14.03 -19.70 0.67
N VAL A 15 14.23 -20.78 -0.10
CA VAL A 15 14.01 -20.77 -1.55
C VAL A 15 12.52 -20.62 -1.88
N PHE A 16 11.65 -21.33 -1.16
CA PHE A 16 10.21 -21.24 -1.35
C PHE A 16 9.68 -19.85 -0.98
N GLY A 17 10.08 -19.30 0.17
CA GLY A 17 9.75 -17.93 0.58
C GLY A 17 10.23 -16.91 -0.45
N PHE A 18 11.45 -17.07 -0.98
CA PHE A 18 11.96 -16.22 -2.05
C PHE A 18 11.09 -16.27 -3.31
N SER A 19 10.58 -17.45 -3.68
CA SER A 19 9.69 -17.59 -4.84
C SER A 19 8.36 -16.86 -4.64
N GLN A 20 7.78 -16.91 -3.44
CA GLN A 20 6.52 -16.24 -3.12
C GLN A 20 6.66 -14.72 -3.17
N ILE A 21 7.69 -14.16 -2.53
CA ILE A 21 7.90 -12.71 -2.50
C ILE A 21 8.34 -12.13 -3.86
N ASN A 22 8.86 -12.97 -4.76
CA ASN A 22 9.22 -12.59 -6.14
C ASN A 22 8.19 -13.04 -7.18
N SER A 23 7.05 -13.56 -6.75
CA SER A 23 5.93 -13.84 -7.64
C SER A 23 5.44 -12.56 -8.31
N GLU A 24 4.80 -12.70 -9.47
CA GLU A 24 4.21 -11.56 -10.15
C GLU A 24 3.14 -10.87 -9.30
N HIS A 25 2.29 -11.66 -8.66
CA HIS A 25 1.24 -11.17 -7.77
C HIS A 25 1.79 -10.30 -6.63
N CYS A 26 2.92 -10.68 -6.03
CA CYS A 26 3.50 -9.91 -4.92
C CYS A 26 4.25 -8.66 -5.40
N ARG A 27 5.02 -8.77 -6.50
CA ARG A 27 5.89 -7.68 -6.97
C ARG A 27 5.27 -6.76 -8.01
N HIS A 28 4.12 -7.14 -8.58
CA HIS A 28 3.45 -6.40 -9.63
C HIS A 28 4.44 -5.97 -10.72
N LYS A 29 5.26 -6.90 -11.24
CA LYS A 29 6.37 -6.56 -12.15
C LYS A 29 5.84 -6.02 -13.47
N ILE A 30 4.69 -6.51 -13.96
CA ILE A 30 4.02 -5.98 -15.15
C ILE A 30 3.65 -4.51 -14.92
N PHE A 31 3.03 -4.18 -13.79
CA PHE A 31 2.61 -2.82 -13.49
C PHE A 31 3.77 -1.83 -13.32
N ASN A 32 4.93 -2.32 -12.86
CA ASN A 32 6.14 -1.52 -12.67
C ASN A 32 7.13 -1.59 -13.85
N GLY A 33 6.87 -2.42 -14.84
CA GLY A 33 7.76 -2.65 -15.98
C GLY A 33 7.75 -1.51 -16.99
N THR A 34 8.73 -1.56 -17.90
CA THR A 34 8.81 -0.70 -19.08
C THR A 34 7.97 -1.29 -20.20
N PHE A 35 7.18 -0.46 -20.88
CA PHE A 35 6.34 -0.88 -22.00
C PHE A 35 6.92 -0.36 -23.32
N VAL A 36 6.97 -1.22 -24.33
CA VAL A 36 7.31 -0.84 -25.71
C VAL A 36 6.10 -1.16 -26.56
N ILE A 37 5.46 -0.14 -27.13
CA ILE A 37 4.25 -0.26 -27.94
C ILE A 37 4.60 0.21 -29.34
N ASP A 38 4.40 -0.65 -30.34
CA ASP A 38 4.72 -0.39 -31.76
C ASP A 38 6.18 0.07 -31.97
N GLY A 39 7.10 -0.50 -31.19
CA GLY A 39 8.53 -0.18 -31.24
C GLY A 39 8.94 1.09 -30.46
N GLN A 40 8.01 1.76 -29.77
CA GLN A 40 8.28 2.96 -28.98
C GLN A 40 8.20 2.68 -27.48
N GLU A 41 9.29 2.95 -26.77
CA GLU A 41 9.35 2.85 -25.32
C GLU A 41 8.50 3.95 -24.66
N GLN A 42 7.63 3.54 -23.74
CA GLN A 42 6.74 4.43 -23.02
C GLN A 42 7.45 5.01 -21.79
N PRO A 43 7.30 6.33 -21.53
CA PRO A 43 8.04 7.01 -20.47
C PRO A 43 7.57 6.66 -19.05
N GLU A 44 6.34 6.17 -18.90
CA GLU A 44 5.75 5.83 -17.61
C GLU A 44 5.30 4.37 -17.59
N SER A 45 5.48 3.70 -16.46
CA SER A 45 4.87 2.39 -16.21
C SER A 45 3.36 2.51 -15.97
N LEU A 46 2.62 1.40 -16.05
CA LEU A 46 1.18 1.39 -15.74
C LEU A 46 0.90 1.93 -14.34
N PHE A 47 1.71 1.55 -13.35
CA PHE A 47 1.56 2.07 -11.99
C PHE A 47 1.92 3.55 -11.88
N GLY A 48 2.88 4.01 -12.68
CA GLY A 48 3.20 5.43 -12.83
C GLY A 48 1.99 6.24 -13.31
N LEU A 49 1.32 5.76 -14.37
CA LEU A 49 0.11 6.37 -14.91
C LEU A 49 -1.03 6.43 -13.89
N ILE A 50 -1.23 5.36 -13.11
CA ILE A 50 -2.23 5.34 -12.02
C ILE A 50 -1.89 6.41 -10.97
N LYS A 51 -0.64 6.49 -10.51
CA LYS A 51 -0.21 7.51 -9.53
C LYS A 51 -0.35 8.93 -10.06
N LYS A 52 -0.20 9.14 -11.37
CA LYS A 52 -0.36 10.45 -12.01
C LYS A 52 -1.75 11.02 -11.82
N THR A 53 -2.78 10.19 -11.80
CA THR A 53 -4.17 10.62 -11.54
C THR A 53 -4.31 11.27 -10.16
N ALA A 54 -3.74 10.64 -9.12
CA ALA A 54 -3.73 11.18 -7.77
C ALA A 54 -2.85 12.44 -7.64
N LYS A 55 -1.75 12.53 -8.39
CA LYS A 55 -0.89 13.72 -8.43
C LYS A 55 -1.58 14.90 -9.11
N ALA A 56 -2.33 14.66 -10.19
CA ALA A 56 -3.08 15.69 -10.91
C ALA A 56 -4.32 16.14 -10.13
N HIS A 57 -4.97 15.22 -9.39
CA HIS A 57 -6.20 15.47 -8.64
C HIS A 57 -6.06 15.03 -7.17
N PRO A 58 -5.26 15.73 -6.35
CA PRO A 58 -5.00 15.33 -4.98
C PRO A 58 -6.23 15.44 -4.07
N ASN A 59 -7.18 16.34 -4.36
CA ASN A 59 -8.46 16.51 -3.66
C ASN A 59 -8.36 16.29 -2.14
N SER A 60 -9.10 15.32 -1.62
CA SER A 60 -9.17 14.95 -0.21
C SER A 60 -8.25 13.77 0.14
N ILE A 61 -7.29 13.41 -0.71
CA ILE A 61 -6.39 12.27 -0.48
C ILE A 61 -5.45 12.59 0.68
N VAL A 62 -5.54 11.80 1.74
CA VAL A 62 -4.62 11.85 2.89
C VAL A 62 -3.45 10.90 2.67
N SER A 63 -3.72 9.70 2.14
CA SER A 63 -2.69 8.73 1.77
C SER A 63 -3.18 7.83 0.63
N ALA A 64 -2.34 7.61 -0.38
CA ALA A 64 -2.59 6.65 -1.46
C ALA A 64 -1.28 5.96 -1.85
N TYR A 65 -1.35 4.66 -2.15
CA TYR A 65 -0.22 3.83 -2.61
C TYR A 65 0.96 3.72 -1.63
N LYS A 66 0.74 4.03 -0.34
CA LYS A 66 1.71 3.92 0.75
C LYS A 66 1.29 2.90 1.81
N ASP A 67 0.07 2.40 1.71
CA ASP A 67 -0.53 1.41 2.60
C ASP A 67 -1.41 0.48 1.76
N ASN A 68 -1.95 -0.56 2.38
CA ASN A 68 -2.85 -1.54 1.76
C ASN A 68 -4.23 -0.96 1.40
N VAL A 69 -4.53 0.24 1.86
CA VAL A 69 -5.77 0.98 1.58
C VAL A 69 -5.45 2.44 1.27
N ALA A 70 -6.34 3.10 0.54
CA ALA A 70 -6.30 4.54 0.38
C ALA A 70 -7.05 5.21 1.54
N PHE A 71 -6.57 6.37 1.99
CA PHE A 71 -7.21 7.18 3.02
C PHE A 71 -7.63 8.52 2.44
N LEU A 72 -8.92 8.86 2.59
CA LEU A 72 -9.49 10.15 2.21
C LEU A 72 -9.94 10.92 3.45
N LYS A 73 -9.87 12.25 3.40
CA LYS A 73 -10.43 13.11 4.43
C LYS A 73 -11.94 12.88 4.52
N GLY A 74 -12.40 12.49 5.70
CA GLY A 74 -13.80 12.27 6.01
C GLY A 74 -14.48 13.51 6.59
N PRO A 75 -15.79 13.44 6.83
CA PRO A 75 -16.52 14.51 7.51
C PRO A 75 -16.13 14.58 8.99
N ARG A 76 -16.49 15.69 9.64
CA ARG A 76 -16.47 15.78 11.09
C ARG A 76 -17.61 14.94 11.66
N VAL A 77 -17.30 14.01 12.56
CA VAL A 77 -18.27 13.09 13.14
C VAL A 77 -18.11 13.02 14.66
N ASN A 78 -19.13 12.51 15.35
CA ASN A 78 -19.06 12.24 16.78
C ASN A 78 -18.70 10.76 16.99
N GLN A 79 -17.52 10.51 17.55
CA GLN A 79 -17.13 9.18 18.01
C GLN A 79 -17.82 8.89 19.33
N PHE A 80 -18.37 7.69 19.47
CA PHE A 80 -18.78 7.14 20.76
C PHE A 80 -17.84 5.99 21.11
N ALA A 81 -16.95 6.22 22.07
CA ALA A 81 -15.88 5.29 22.45
C ALA A 81 -15.57 5.45 23.94
N PRO A 82 -14.95 4.44 24.59
CA PRO A 82 -14.42 4.62 25.94
C PRO A 82 -13.41 5.76 25.95
N ARG A 83 -13.40 6.54 27.03
CA ARG A 83 -12.50 7.68 27.19
C ARG A 83 -11.02 7.27 27.17
N SER A 84 -10.72 6.07 27.67
CA SER A 84 -9.38 5.46 27.65
C SER A 84 -9.42 4.12 26.92
N ALA A 85 -8.39 3.82 26.13
CA ALA A 85 -8.34 2.61 25.29
C ALA A 85 -7.58 1.44 25.94
N ASP A 86 -6.82 1.70 26.99
CA ASP A 86 -5.89 0.77 27.64
C ASP A 86 -6.42 0.19 28.96
N HIS A 87 -7.49 0.76 29.52
CA HIS A 87 -8.15 0.28 30.73
C HIS A 87 -9.67 0.51 30.68
N PRO A 88 -10.47 -0.18 31.54
CA PRO A 88 -11.91 0.04 31.59
C PRO A 88 -12.24 1.49 31.98
N ASP A 89 -13.03 2.16 31.15
CA ASP A 89 -13.42 3.56 31.34
C ASP A 89 -14.84 3.79 30.79
N TYR A 90 -15.46 4.91 31.16
CA TYR A 90 -16.79 5.30 30.68
C TYR A 90 -16.75 5.71 29.21
N TYR A 91 -17.86 5.49 28.50
CA TYR A 91 -18.02 5.94 27.12
C TYR A 91 -18.35 7.43 27.06
N GLU A 92 -17.72 8.14 26.14
CA GLU A 92 -17.99 9.55 25.85
C GLU A 92 -18.27 9.77 24.37
N LYS A 93 -18.96 10.89 24.06
CA LYS A 93 -19.14 11.38 22.69
C LYS A 93 -18.13 12.48 22.43
N LYS A 94 -17.24 12.28 21.46
CA LYS A 94 -16.22 13.26 21.07
C LYS A 94 -16.28 13.56 19.59
N ALA A 95 -16.36 14.84 19.24
CA ALA A 95 -16.27 15.28 17.86
C ALA A 95 -14.82 15.19 17.36
N PHE A 96 -14.60 14.59 16.19
CA PHE A 96 -13.29 14.52 15.55
C PHE A 96 -13.43 14.61 14.01
N ASP A 97 -12.34 15.01 13.35
CA ASP A 97 -12.26 15.00 11.89
C ASP A 97 -11.84 13.60 11.44
N SER A 98 -12.73 12.91 10.74
CA SER A 98 -12.53 11.50 10.39
C SER A 98 -11.66 11.32 9.14
N VAL A 99 -11.18 10.09 8.94
CA VAL A 99 -10.52 9.63 7.73
C VAL A 99 -11.25 8.37 7.26
N VAL A 100 -11.57 8.29 5.98
CA VAL A 100 -12.25 7.14 5.38
C VAL A 100 -11.21 6.28 4.67
N SER A 101 -11.11 5.01 5.06
CA SER A 101 -10.31 4.04 4.33
C SER A 101 -11.13 3.44 3.18
N LEU A 102 -10.51 3.35 2.01
CA LEU A 102 -11.05 2.69 0.84
C LEU A 102 -10.15 1.52 0.49
N LYS A 103 -10.74 0.32 0.50
CA LYS A 103 -10.11 -0.91 0.03
C LYS A 103 -10.85 -1.38 -1.21
N ALA A 104 -10.11 -1.56 -2.30
CA ALA A 104 -10.60 -2.19 -3.53
C ALA A 104 -10.24 -3.67 -3.52
#